data_AF-W4GAL6-F1
#
_entry.id   AF-W4GAL6-F1
#
_cell.length_a   1.000
_cell.length_b   1.000
_cell.length_c   1.000
_cell.angle_alpha   90.00
_cell.angle_beta   90.00
_cell.angle_gamma   90.00
#
_symmetry.space_group_name_H-M   'P 1'
#
loop_
_entity.id
_entity.type
_entity.pdbx_description
1 polymer ?
#
loop_
_entity_poly.entity_id
_entity_poly.type
_entity_poly.pdbx_seq_one_letter_code
_entity_poly.pdbx_strand_id
1 'polypeptide(L)'
;MLHSAVVTTDNANVLLARYFLPLTTESKRIFEQALFKAVTWSALASVTDDAADAHLVVCDGQFVVYRKFGDLVWFLAGSGEYDELICHDTLTTLLSVSAVHMEKKYTEASFLANHSKILVSLDEMVFQGHLDNNDVQSILQMTKLKAYPPKA
;
A
#
# COMPACT_ATOMS: atom_id res chain seq x y z
N MET A 1 4.66 13.41 -6.87
CA MET A 1 4.84 12.96 -5.49
C MET A 1 4.02 11.70 -5.27
N LEU A 2 4.38 10.89 -4.28
CA LEU A 2 3.50 9.83 -3.78
C LEU A 2 2.27 10.47 -3.14
N HIS A 3 1.09 10.02 -3.56
CA HIS A 3 -0.19 10.54 -3.12
C HIS A 3 -0.71 9.75 -1.92
N SER A 4 -0.84 8.43 -2.08
CA SER A 4 -1.43 7.57 -1.05
C SER A 4 -1.02 6.11 -1.17
N ALA A 5 -0.97 5.43 -0.04
CA ALA A 5 -0.95 3.97 0.06
C ALA A 5 -2.26 3.50 0.70
N VAL A 6 -3.01 2.65 0.00
CA VAL A 6 -4.30 2.12 0.47
C VAL A 6 -4.23 0.59 0.46
N VAL A 7 -4.75 -0.05 1.51
CA VAL A 7 -4.88 -1.50 1.59
C VAL A 7 -6.33 -1.84 1.89
N THR A 8 -6.91 -2.72 1.09
CA THR A 8 -8.28 -3.17 1.24
C THR A 8 -8.36 -4.69 1.30
N THR A 9 -9.52 -5.21 1.71
CA THR A 9 -9.90 -6.59 1.43
C THR A 9 -10.35 -6.75 -0.04
N ASP A 10 -10.57 -7.99 -0.47
CA ASP A 10 -11.22 -8.35 -1.74
C ASP A 10 -12.63 -7.74 -1.92
N ASN A 11 -13.36 -7.55 -0.82
CA ASN A 11 -14.66 -6.87 -0.75
C ASN A 11 -14.56 -5.33 -0.73
N ALA A 12 -13.40 -4.76 -1.05
CA ALA A 12 -13.13 -3.32 -1.02
C ALA A 12 -13.29 -2.65 0.36
N ASN A 13 -13.20 -3.41 1.46
CA ASN A 13 -13.17 -2.82 2.81
C ASN A 13 -11.77 -2.24 3.07
N VAL A 14 -11.69 -0.95 3.40
CA VAL A 14 -10.42 -0.25 3.63
C VAL A 14 -9.86 -0.61 5.01
N LEU A 15 -8.68 -1.25 5.03
CA LEU A 15 -7.95 -1.60 6.25
C LEU A 15 -6.88 -0.55 6.60
N LEU A 16 -6.35 0.13 5.59
CA LEU A 16 -5.40 1.21 5.74
C LEU A 16 -5.59 2.21 4.61
N ALA A 17 -5.63 3.49 4.94
CA ALA A 17 -5.54 4.58 3.97
C ALA A 17 -4.56 5.64 4.50
N ARG A 18 -3.34 5.63 3.98
CA ARG A 18 -2.30 6.61 4.28
C ARG A 18 -2.21 7.59 3.12
N TYR A 19 -2.47 8.86 3.38
CA TYR A 19 -2.22 9.95 2.44
C TYR A 19 -0.97 10.69 2.89
N PHE A 20 -0.01 10.85 1.99
CA PHE A 20 1.29 11.44 2.32
C PHE A 20 1.28 12.97 2.30
N LEU A 21 0.23 13.55 1.73
CA LEU A 21 -0.02 14.98 1.68
C LEU A 21 -1.28 15.36 2.49
N PRO A 22 -1.33 16.58 3.04
CA PRO A 22 -2.51 17.06 3.73
C PRO A 22 -3.66 17.25 2.74
N LEU A 23 -4.67 16.38 2.82
CA LEU A 23 -5.87 16.41 2.00
C LEU A 23 -7.11 16.47 2.89
N THR A 24 -8.16 17.12 2.38
CA THR A 24 -9.46 17.16 3.06
C THR A 24 -10.11 15.77 3.05
N THR A 25 -10.98 15.50 4.02
CA THR A 25 -11.74 14.24 4.09
C THR A 25 -12.60 14.03 2.84
N GLU A 26 -13.13 15.11 2.27
CA GLU A 26 -13.94 15.06 1.04
C GLU A 26 -13.11 14.62 -0.16
N SER A 27 -11.93 15.24 -0.37
CA SER A 27 -11.01 14.87 -1.46
C SER A 27 -10.58 13.40 -1.38
N LYS A 28 -10.26 12.91 -0.18
CA LYS A 28 -9.92 11.49 0.05
C LYS A 28 -11.05 10.56 -0.38
N ARG A 29 -12.28 10.89 0.02
CA ARG A 29 -13.47 10.09 -0.32
C ARG A 29 -13.75 10.08 -1.83
N ILE A 30 -13.62 11.23 -2.49
CA ILE A 30 -13.81 11.33 -3.95
C ILE A 30 -12.77 10.45 -4.66
N PHE A 31 -11.52 10.53 -4.24
CA PHE A 31 -10.43 9.72 -4.80
C PHE A 31 -10.68 8.21 -4.61
N GLU A 32 -11.01 7.77 -3.40
CA GLU A 32 -11.32 6.35 -3.12
C GLU A 32 -12.50 5.83 -3.94
N GLN A 33 -13.57 6.63 -4.06
CA GLN A 33 -14.72 6.27 -4.88
C GLN A 33 -14.35 6.14 -6.38
N ALA A 34 -13.54 7.06 -6.89
CA ALA A 34 -13.06 7.01 -8.26
C ALA A 34 -12.14 5.81 -8.50
N LEU A 35 -11.22 5.55 -7.57
CA LEU A 35 -10.31 4.41 -7.60
C LEU A 35 -11.08 3.08 -7.64
N PHE A 36 -11.97 2.84 -6.68
CA PHE A 36 -12.69 1.56 -6.60
C PHE A 36 -13.64 1.33 -7.77
N LYS A 37 -14.14 2.39 -8.41
CA LYS A 37 -14.91 2.30 -9.65
C LYS A 37 -14.04 1.95 -10.86
N ALA A 38 -12.80 2.41 -10.88
CA ALA A 38 -11.87 2.21 -12.00
C ALA A 38 -11.12 0.86 -11.92
N VAL A 39 -11.03 0.26 -10.73
CA VAL A 39 -10.40 -1.04 -10.49
C VAL A 39 -11.26 -2.18 -11.05
N THR A 40 -10.63 -3.08 -11.80
CA THR A 40 -11.27 -4.29 -12.34
C THR A 40 -11.17 -5.43 -11.33
N TRP A 41 -12.05 -5.43 -10.32
CA TRP A 41 -12.03 -6.41 -9.22
C TRP A 41 -12.13 -7.87 -9.69
N SER A 42 -12.82 -8.14 -10.79
CA SER A 42 -12.92 -9.49 -11.35
C SER A 42 -11.59 -10.04 -11.86
N ALA A 43 -10.69 -9.17 -12.35
CA ALA A 43 -9.35 -9.59 -12.80
C ALA A 43 -8.45 -10.00 -11.63
N LEU A 44 -8.73 -9.47 -10.44
CA LEU A 44 -8.02 -9.85 -9.20
C LEU A 44 -8.51 -11.19 -8.64
N ALA A 45 -9.69 -11.68 -9.04
CA ALA A 45 -10.25 -12.93 -8.52
C ALA A 45 -9.56 -14.19 -9.08
N SER A 46 -8.90 -14.08 -10.25
CA SER A 46 -8.28 -15.22 -10.96
C SER A 46 -6.82 -15.48 -10.61
N VAL A 47 -6.22 -14.71 -9.68
CA VAL A 47 -4.78 -14.78 -9.41
C VAL A 47 -4.48 -15.92 -8.43
N THR A 48 -3.89 -17.00 -8.95
CA THR A 48 -3.32 -18.12 -8.16
C THR A 48 -1.83 -17.88 -7.89
N ASP A 49 -1.57 -17.45 -6.66
CA ASP A 49 -0.38 -17.62 -5.80
C ASP A 49 1.07 -17.31 -6.23
N ASP A 50 1.49 -17.13 -7.50
CA ASP A 50 2.96 -17.03 -7.74
C ASP A 50 3.50 -16.03 -8.76
N ALA A 51 2.67 -15.16 -9.33
CA ALA A 51 3.16 -13.95 -10.02
C ALA A 51 1.99 -12.97 -10.16
N ALA A 52 1.73 -12.19 -9.12
CA ALA A 52 0.67 -11.20 -9.13
C ALA A 52 0.99 -10.09 -10.15
N ASP A 53 0.38 -10.19 -11.33
CA ASP A 53 0.38 -9.14 -12.34
C ASP A 53 0.10 -7.80 -11.64
N ALA A 54 1.05 -6.87 -11.80
CA ALA A 54 0.83 -5.51 -11.33
C ALA A 54 -0.21 -4.89 -12.26
N HIS A 55 -1.33 -4.51 -11.67
CA HIS A 55 -2.37 -3.82 -12.41
C HIS A 55 -2.14 -2.32 -12.26
N LEU A 56 -2.56 -1.58 -13.28
CA LEU A 56 -2.44 -0.14 -13.35
C LEU A 56 -3.80 0.46 -13.65
N VAL A 57 -4.10 1.57 -13.00
CA VAL A 57 -5.20 2.45 -13.37
C VAL A 57 -4.76 3.90 -13.20
N VAL A 58 -5.32 4.78 -14.02
CA VAL A 58 -5.15 6.22 -13.85
C VAL A 58 -6.46 6.80 -13.35
N CYS A 59 -6.44 7.43 -12.18
CA CYS A 59 -7.61 8.10 -11.61
C CYS A 59 -7.20 9.44 -10.99
N ASP A 60 -7.99 10.47 -11.24
CA ASP A 60 -7.79 11.83 -10.69
C ASP A 60 -6.35 12.38 -10.88
N GLY A 61 -5.77 12.13 -12.06
CA GLY A 61 -4.40 12.54 -12.39
C GLY A 61 -3.29 11.78 -11.64
N GLN A 62 -3.64 10.71 -10.92
CA GLN A 62 -2.69 9.82 -10.26
C GLN A 62 -2.54 8.51 -11.05
N PHE A 63 -1.31 8.04 -11.16
CA PHE A 63 -1.00 6.66 -11.52
C PHE A 63 -1.17 5.79 -10.28
N VAL A 64 -2.03 4.77 -10.37
CA VAL A 64 -2.28 3.85 -9.26
C VAL A 64 -1.91 2.44 -9.68
N VAL A 65 -0.86 1.92 -9.07
CA VAL A 65 -0.44 0.52 -9.21
C VAL A 65 -1.07 -0.28 -8.10
N TYR A 66 -1.63 -1.44 -8.42
CA TYR A 66 -2.27 -2.30 -7.44
C TYR A 66 -2.03 -3.78 -7.68
N ARG A 67 -2.01 -4.54 -6.58
CA ARG A 67 -1.81 -5.98 -6.57
C ARG A 67 -2.61 -6.64 -5.46
N LYS A 68 -3.09 -7.86 -5.72
CA LYS A 68 -3.73 -8.71 -4.73
C LYS A 68 -2.76 -9.78 -4.24
N PHE A 69 -2.73 -9.99 -2.93
CA PHE A 69 -2.06 -11.12 -2.26
C PHE A 69 -3.01 -11.68 -1.21
N GLY A 70 -3.36 -12.97 -1.31
CA GLY A 70 -4.37 -13.58 -0.45
C GLY A 70 -5.67 -12.79 -0.48
N ASP A 71 -6.11 -12.31 0.67
CA ASP A 71 -7.36 -11.57 0.84
C ASP A 71 -7.19 -10.04 0.70
N LEU A 72 -5.95 -9.58 0.51
CA LEU A 72 -5.59 -8.17 0.57
C LEU A 72 -5.27 -7.60 -0.81
N VAL A 73 -5.76 -6.41 -1.09
CA VAL A 73 -5.41 -5.62 -2.28
C VAL A 73 -4.67 -4.37 -1.85
N TRP A 74 -3.48 -4.19 -2.39
CA TRP A 74 -2.58 -3.09 -2.08
C TRP A 74 -2.56 -2.12 -3.24
N PHE A 75 -2.72 -0.83 -2.95
CA PHE A 75 -2.73 0.25 -3.90
C PHE A 75 -1.66 1.26 -3.52
N LEU A 76 -0.86 1.69 -4.49
CA LEU A 76 0.05 2.82 -4.35
C LEU A 76 -0.22 3.82 -5.47
N ALA A 77 -0.50 5.06 -5.07
CA ALA A 77 -0.80 6.15 -5.98
C ALA A 77 0.32 7.19 -5.99
N GLY A 78 0.68 7.67 -7.17
CA GLY A 78 1.67 8.73 -7.37
C GLY A 78 1.37 9.57 -8.62
N SER A 79 2.04 10.71 -8.71
CA SER A 79 1.97 11.60 -9.88
C SER A 79 3.30 12.34 -10.09
N GLY A 80 3.44 13.02 -11.23
CA GLY A 80 4.64 13.79 -11.56
C GLY A 80 5.85 12.87 -11.76
N GLU A 81 6.86 12.99 -10.90
CA GLU A 81 8.06 12.14 -10.93
C GLU A 81 7.82 10.68 -10.51
N TYR A 82 6.65 10.37 -9.92
CA TYR A 82 6.29 9.00 -9.54
C TYR A 82 5.36 8.43 -10.61
N ASP A 83 5.97 7.95 -11.69
CA ASP A 83 5.29 7.25 -12.77
C ASP A 83 4.88 5.83 -12.36
N GLU A 84 4.31 5.09 -13.30
CA GLU A 84 3.82 3.73 -13.09
C GLU A 84 4.92 2.76 -12.66
N LEU A 85 6.14 2.92 -13.18
CA LEU A 85 7.26 2.03 -12.90
C LEU A 85 7.82 2.29 -11.50
N ILE A 86 7.98 3.56 -11.13
CA ILE A 86 8.45 3.93 -9.79
C ILE A 86 7.42 3.52 -8.73
N CYS A 87 6.12 3.71 -9.00
CA CYS A 87 5.07 3.23 -8.12
C CYS A 87 5.09 1.70 -8.00
N HIS A 88 5.34 0.99 -9.09
CA HIS A 88 5.48 -0.47 -9.08
C HIS A 88 6.64 -0.95 -8.20
N ASP A 89 7.82 -0.36 -8.36
CA ASP A 89 9.01 -0.73 -7.59
C ASP A 89 8.81 -0.41 -6.11
N THR A 90 8.26 0.75 -5.81
CA THR A 90 7.95 1.17 -4.43
C THR A 90 6.93 0.23 -3.78
N LEU A 91 5.87 -0.15 -4.51
CA LEU A 91 4.89 -1.12 -4.03
C LEU A 91 5.53 -2.50 -3.79
N THR A 92 6.47 -2.91 -4.65
CA THR A 92 7.19 -4.18 -4.52
C THR A 92 8.04 -4.22 -3.25
N THR A 93 8.72 -3.12 -2.92
CA THR A 93 9.44 -2.98 -1.64
C THR A 93 8.49 -3.04 -0.45
N LEU A 94 7.37 -2.31 -0.50
CA LEU A 94 6.37 -2.32 0.57
C LEU A 94 5.81 -3.73 0.81
N LEU A 95 5.49 -4.45 -0.26
CA LEU A 95 5.01 -5.82 -0.19
C LEU A 95 6.08 -6.76 0.39
N SER A 96 7.35 -6.59 0.01
CA SER A 96 8.46 -7.38 0.54
C SER A 96 8.66 -7.17 2.04
N VAL A 97 8.57 -5.93 2.52
CA VAL A 97 8.63 -5.60 3.96
C VAL A 97 7.40 -6.19 4.68
N SER A 98 6.22 -6.05 4.10
CA SER A 98 4.96 -6.57 4.65
C SER A 98 4.97 -8.10 4.73
N ALA A 99 5.56 -8.78 3.75
CA ALA A 99 5.75 -10.23 3.73
C ALA A 99 6.52 -10.72 4.96
N VAL A 100 7.55 -9.97 5.39
CA VAL A 100 8.34 -10.31 6.57
C VAL A 100 7.53 -10.09 7.85
N HIS A 101 6.83 -8.95 7.97
CA HIS A 101 6.02 -8.65 9.16
C HIS A 101 4.85 -9.62 9.34
N MET A 102 4.25 -10.04 8.23
CA MET A 102 3.06 -10.89 8.19
C MET A 102 3.39 -12.38 8.02
N GLU A 103 4.68 -12.76 8.04
CA GLU A 103 5.14 -14.13 7.80
C GLU A 103 4.58 -14.76 6.52
N LYS A 104 4.43 -13.95 5.45
CA LYS A 104 3.81 -14.32 4.16
C LYS A 104 2.34 -14.75 4.26
N LYS A 105 1.65 -14.50 5.38
CA LYS A 105 0.21 -14.76 5.56
C LYS A 105 -0.59 -13.49 5.27
N TYR A 106 -1.07 -13.35 4.03
CA TYR A 106 -1.84 -12.17 3.58
C TYR A 106 -3.33 -12.30 3.85
N THR A 107 -3.70 -12.38 5.13
CA THR A 107 -5.08 -12.35 5.60
C THR A 107 -5.38 -11.05 6.32
N GLU A 108 -6.67 -10.66 6.38
CA GLU A 108 -7.11 -9.48 7.12
C GLU A 108 -6.65 -9.50 8.58
N ALA A 109 -6.80 -10.65 9.27
CA ALA A 109 -6.38 -10.81 10.66
C ALA A 109 -4.87 -10.60 10.86
N SER A 110 -4.04 -11.13 9.94
CA SER A 110 -2.58 -10.97 9.99
C SER A 110 -2.16 -9.52 9.76
N PHE A 111 -2.84 -8.83 8.84
CA PHE A 111 -2.61 -7.41 8.56
C PHE A 111 -2.94 -6.56 9.78
N LEU A 112 -4.11 -6.74 10.39
CA LEU A 112 -4.53 -6.00 11.58
C LEU A 112 -3.60 -6.25 12.76
N ALA A 113 -3.14 -7.49 12.96
CA ALA A 113 -2.19 -7.84 14.02
C ALA A 113 -0.82 -7.15 13.87
N ASN A 114 -0.43 -6.81 12.64
CA ASN A 114 0.85 -6.17 12.31
C ASN A 114 0.70 -4.73 11.78
N HIS A 115 -0.49 -4.14 11.88
CA HIS A 115 -0.83 -2.84 11.28
C HIS A 115 0.15 -1.73 11.68
N SER A 116 0.51 -1.66 12.96
CA SER A 116 1.47 -0.68 13.47
C SER A 116 2.86 -0.83 12.84
N LYS A 117 3.31 -2.06 12.57
CA LYS A 117 4.60 -2.31 11.91
C LYS A 117 4.59 -1.82 10.47
N ILE A 118 3.49 -2.09 9.77
CA ILE A 118 3.30 -1.67 8.37
C ILE A 118 3.26 -0.14 8.27
N LEU A 119 2.56 0.54 9.19
CA LEU A 119 2.55 2.01 9.27
C LEU A 119 3.95 2.59 9.51
N VAL A 120 4.69 2.04 10.47
CA VAL A 120 6.06 2.49 10.75
C VAL A 120 6.97 2.25 9.56
N SER A 121 6.85 1.11 8.88
CA SER A 121 7.59 0.84 7.65
C SER A 121 7.24 1.83 6.54
N LEU A 122 5.97 2.22 6.39
CA LEU A 122 5.58 3.28 5.45
C LEU A 122 6.17 4.64 5.81
N ASP A 123 6.23 4.98 7.10
CA ASP A 123 6.84 6.22 7.58
C ASP A 123 8.37 6.24 7.42
N GLU A 124 9.03 5.08 7.41
CA GLU A 124 10.45 4.96 7.02
C GLU A 124 10.64 5.08 5.51
N MET A 125 9.70 4.56 4.72
CA MET A 125 9.80 4.59 3.26
C MET A 125 9.53 5.98 2.69
N VAL A 126 8.49 6.66 3.18
CA VAL A 126 7.95 7.86 2.56
C VAL A 126 7.89 9.01 3.55
N PHE A 127 8.55 10.12 3.20
CA PHE A 127 8.51 11.36 3.96
C PHE A 127 7.90 12.47 3.13
N GLN A 128 6.77 13.02 3.60
CA GLN A 128 6.04 14.13 2.94
C GLN A 128 5.74 13.89 1.44
N GLY A 129 5.46 12.65 1.05
CA GLY A 129 5.16 12.27 -0.33
C GLY A 129 6.38 12.06 -1.22
N HIS A 130 7.59 12.05 -0.64
CA HIS A 130 8.80 11.62 -1.32
C HIS A 130 9.31 10.29 -0.77
N LEU A 131 9.81 9.44 -1.65
CA LEU A 131 10.46 8.19 -1.28
C LEU A 131 11.85 8.50 -0.70
N ASP A 132 12.05 8.19 0.59
CA ASP A 132 13.29 8.44 1.32
C ASP A 132 14.14 7.16 1.41
N ASN A 133 13.51 6.02 1.76
CA ASN A 133 14.16 4.73 1.88
C ASN A 133 13.43 3.66 1.06
N ASN A 134 14.16 2.96 0.19
CA ASN A 134 13.63 1.88 -0.65
C ASN A 134 14.37 0.54 -0.42
N ASP A 135 15.19 0.43 0.62
CA ASP A 135 15.89 -0.81 0.95
C ASP A 135 15.14 -1.61 2.03
N VAL A 136 14.70 -2.82 1.66
CA VAL A 136 13.89 -3.71 2.51
C VAL A 136 14.59 -3.99 3.85
N GLN A 137 15.90 -4.26 3.84
CA GLN A 137 16.64 -4.62 5.06
C GLN A 137 16.77 -3.43 6.01
N SER A 138 17.11 -2.25 5.47
CA SER A 138 17.17 -0.99 6.20
C SER A 138 15.83 -0.67 6.87
N ILE A 139 14.72 -0.73 6.12
CA ILE A 139 13.37 -0.47 6.65
C ILE A 139 13.03 -1.44 7.79
N LEU A 140 13.31 -2.74 7.62
CA LEU A 140 13.04 -3.75 8.64
C LEU A 140 13.88 -3.55 9.91
N GLN A 141 15.12 -3.08 9.78
CA GLN A 141 15.96 -2.77 10.93
C GLN A 141 15.43 -1.55 11.69
N MET A 142 15.11 -0.47 10.99
CA MET A 142 14.58 0.75 11.60
C MET A 142 13.23 0.52 12.29
N THR A 143 12.38 -0.31 11.69
CA THR A 143 11.08 -0.71 12.25
C THR A 143 11.22 -1.48 13.58
N LYS A 144 12.37 -2.10 13.88
CA LYS A 144 12.64 -2.74 15.18
C LYS A 144 13.11 -1.77 16.26
N LEU A 145 13.72 -0.65 15.85
CA LEU A 145 14.28 0.37 16.75
C LEU A 145 13.22 1.37 17.22
N LYS A 146 12.16 1.57 16.43
CA LYS A 146 11.03 2.42 16.80
C LYS A 146 10.09 1.70 17.78
N ALA A 147 9.82 2.34 18.91
CA ALA A 147 8.96 1.78 19.95
C ALA A 147 7.51 1.68 19.47
N TYR A 148 6.92 0.49 19.56
CA TYR A 148 5.48 0.31 19.40
C TYR A 148 4.78 0.79 20.67
N PRO A 149 3.64 1.50 20.57
CA PRO A 149 2.77 1.60 21.72
C PRO A 149 2.40 0.16 22.15
N PRO A 150 2.56 -0.19 23.43
CA PRO A 150 2.18 -1.53 23.91
C PRO A 150 0.70 -1.74 23.62
N LYS A 151 0.32 -2.99 23.26
CA LYS A 151 -1.08 -3.37 23.14
C LYS A 151 -1.79 -3.03 24.46
N ALA A 152 -2.82 -2.18 24.38
CA ALA A 152 -3.69 -1.86 25.51
C ALA A 152 -4.50 -3.10 25.93
#